data_AF-A0A6M7U766-F1
#
_entry.id   AF-A0A6M7U766-F1
#
_cell.length_a   1.000
_cell.length_b   1.000
_cell.length_c   1.000
_cell.angle_alpha   90.00
_cell.angle_beta   90.00
_cell.angle_gamma   90.00
#
_symmetry.space_group_name_H-M   'P 1'
#
loop_
_entity.id
_entity.type
_entity.pdbx_description
1 polymer ?
#
loop_
_entity_poly.entity_id
_entity_poly.type
_entity_poly.pdbx_seq_one_letter_code
_entity_poly.pdbx_strand_id
1 'polypeptide(L)'
;MQSLLGLTHKRADELVPGELFRFALSSGAGTSLALMLGNNGVDPMFGILASPEFENPLTWYEGASTDRCLSYGMEWLLEERPGPETAPGNTFQPDPKIKLLIDSGATVMRFAPPHGFVHQSINFDLTNGKSGIQLSSRAAPVASWAIWASLDQYKSPRANALFKYPPAATE
;
A
#
# COMPACT_ATOMS: atom_id res chain seq x y z
N MET A 1 -9.14 21.50 -19.51
CA MET A 1 -9.47 20.07 -19.34
C MET A 1 -8.59 19.55 -18.21
N GLN A 2 -9.07 19.63 -16.97
CA GLN A 2 -8.28 19.22 -15.79
C GLN A 2 -8.25 17.68 -15.74
N SER A 3 -7.06 17.11 -15.58
CA SER A 3 -6.88 15.68 -15.32
C SER A 3 -7.63 15.31 -14.04
N LEU A 4 -8.68 14.49 -14.15
CA LEU A 4 -9.57 14.04 -13.06
C LEU A 4 -8.85 13.30 -11.90
N LEU A 5 -7.56 13.03 -12.04
CA LEU A 5 -6.74 12.33 -11.05
C LEU A 5 -5.49 13.10 -10.63
N GLY A 6 -5.21 14.28 -11.21
CA GLY A 6 -4.01 15.05 -10.88
C GLY A 6 -2.69 14.29 -11.08
N LEU A 7 -2.69 13.24 -11.92
CA LEU A 7 -1.53 12.37 -12.11
C LEU A 7 -0.31 13.16 -12.61
N THR A 8 0.82 12.95 -11.97
CA THR A 8 2.10 13.55 -12.36
C THR A 8 3.09 12.48 -12.79
N HIS A 9 3.80 12.74 -13.89
CA HIS A 9 4.94 11.91 -14.25
C HIS A 9 6.10 12.25 -13.33
N LYS A 10 6.67 11.23 -12.72
CA LYS A 10 7.85 11.33 -11.85
C LYS A 10 8.85 10.24 -12.18
N ARG A 11 10.10 10.46 -11.81
CA ARG A 11 11.14 9.44 -11.68
C ARG A 11 11.11 8.87 -10.27
N ALA A 12 11.65 7.67 -10.08
CA ALA A 12 11.66 7.05 -8.74
C ALA A 12 12.39 7.87 -7.67
N ASP A 13 13.42 8.63 -8.06
CA ASP A 13 14.19 9.52 -7.16
C ASP A 13 13.41 10.78 -6.75
N GLU A 14 12.28 11.07 -7.39
CA GLU A 14 11.37 12.19 -7.05
C GLU A 14 10.18 11.76 -6.19
N LEU A 15 10.04 10.46 -5.89
CA LEU A 15 9.01 9.94 -5.01
C LEU A 15 9.42 10.11 -3.55
N VAL A 16 8.46 10.48 -2.71
CA VAL A 16 8.66 10.56 -1.25
C VAL A 16 7.98 9.39 -0.54
N PRO A 17 8.46 8.96 0.65
CA PRO A 17 7.81 7.90 1.42
C PRO A 17 6.32 8.20 1.67
N GLY A 18 5.47 7.21 1.42
CA GLY A 18 4.02 7.29 1.51
C GLY A 18 3.34 7.73 0.21
N GLU A 19 4.09 8.11 -0.83
CA GLU A 19 3.52 8.51 -2.10
C GLU A 19 2.96 7.31 -2.87
N LEU A 20 1.72 7.44 -3.38
CA LEU A 20 1.05 6.41 -4.16
C LEU A 20 1.33 6.60 -5.64
N PHE A 21 1.76 5.55 -6.33
CA PHE A 21 2.12 5.64 -7.74
C PHE A 21 1.86 4.35 -8.52
N ARG A 22 1.92 4.47 -9.85
CA ARG A 22 1.88 3.36 -10.80
C ARG A 22 3.13 3.30 -11.64
N PHE A 23 3.56 2.08 -11.95
CA PHE A 23 4.71 1.83 -12.81
C PHE A 23 4.61 0.43 -13.43
N ALA A 24 5.40 0.14 -14.46
CA ALA A 24 5.56 -1.20 -15.00
C ALA A 24 6.89 -1.77 -14.50
N LEU A 25 6.92 -3.01 -13.99
CA LEU A 25 8.18 -3.64 -13.58
C LEU A 25 8.88 -4.26 -14.79
N SER A 26 8.13 -4.87 -15.71
CA SER A 26 8.65 -5.39 -16.98
C SER A 26 7.99 -4.78 -18.22
N SER A 27 8.74 -4.74 -19.32
CA SER A 27 8.24 -4.24 -20.61
C SER A 27 7.15 -5.19 -21.14
N GLY A 28 5.94 -4.66 -21.33
CA GLY A 28 4.80 -5.42 -21.85
C GLY A 28 3.86 -6.01 -20.79
N ALA A 29 4.22 -5.93 -19.51
CA ALA A 29 3.30 -6.21 -18.41
C ALA A 29 2.34 -5.03 -18.16
N GLY A 30 1.20 -5.31 -17.51
CA GLY A 30 0.30 -4.28 -17.01
C GLY A 30 0.96 -3.40 -15.94
N THR A 31 0.30 -2.31 -15.55
CA THR A 31 0.84 -1.42 -14.50
C THR A 31 0.60 -1.96 -13.10
N SER A 32 1.63 -1.92 -12.27
CA SER A 32 1.56 -2.16 -10.83
C SER A 32 1.16 -0.88 -10.08
N LEU A 33 0.45 -1.02 -8.97
CA LEU A 33 0.13 0.04 -8.01
C LEU A 33 0.99 -0.17 -6.76
N ALA A 34 1.68 0.89 -6.31
CA ALA A 34 2.61 0.79 -5.19
C ALA A 34 2.66 2.06 -4.33
N LEU A 35 3.16 1.88 -3.11
CA LEU A 35 3.57 2.95 -2.20
C LEU A 35 5.10 3.03 -2.14
N MET A 36 5.65 4.24 -2.10
CA MET A 36 7.08 4.43 -1.81
C MET A 36 7.31 4.22 -0.31
N LEU A 37 8.15 3.26 0.08
CA LEU A 37 8.41 2.95 1.49
C LEU A 37 9.67 3.65 2.03
N GLY A 38 10.48 4.21 1.13
CA GLY A 38 11.77 4.83 1.43
C GLY A 38 12.90 4.22 0.61
N ASN A 39 14.12 4.34 1.11
CA ASN A 39 15.31 3.70 0.55
C ASN A 39 16.02 2.89 1.64
N ASN A 40 16.70 1.82 1.24
CA ASN A 40 17.53 1.01 2.14
C ASN A 40 19.00 1.50 2.16
N GLY A 41 19.25 2.73 1.69
CA GLY A 41 20.58 3.32 1.52
C GLY A 41 21.19 3.11 0.13
N VAL A 42 20.66 2.18 -0.67
CA VAL A 42 21.13 1.93 -2.05
C VAL A 42 19.96 2.01 -3.04
N ASP A 43 18.93 1.21 -2.80
CA ASP A 43 17.80 1.08 -3.71
C ASP A 43 16.50 1.62 -3.08
N PRO A 44 15.63 2.23 -3.89
CA PRO A 44 14.28 2.56 -3.44
C PRO A 44 13.50 1.28 -3.15
N MET A 45 12.67 1.36 -2.13
CA MET A 45 11.87 0.26 -1.63
C MET A 45 10.39 0.57 -1.82
N PHE A 46 9.67 -0.34 -2.45
CA PHE A 46 8.28 -0.16 -2.83
C PHE A 46 7.39 -1.18 -2.12
N GLY A 47 6.23 -0.72 -1.67
CA GLY A 47 5.16 -1.57 -1.17
C GLY A 47 4.17 -1.81 -2.30
N ILE A 48 4.26 -2.97 -2.94
CA ILE A 48 3.40 -3.34 -4.06
C ILE A 48 2.02 -3.70 -3.54
N LEU A 49 1.03 -2.87 -3.85
CA LEU A 49 -0.36 -3.06 -3.47
C LEU A 49 -1.04 -4.06 -4.40
N ALA A 50 -0.84 -3.90 -5.70
CA ALA A 50 -1.34 -4.79 -6.74
C ALA A 50 -0.38 -4.79 -7.93
N SER A 51 -0.15 -5.95 -8.52
CA SER A 51 0.72 -6.10 -9.68
C SER A 51 0.30 -7.33 -10.49
N PRO A 52 0.40 -7.29 -11.82
CA PRO A 52 0.28 -8.49 -12.64
C PRO A 52 1.48 -9.45 -12.48
N GLU A 53 2.58 -8.99 -11.89
CA GLU A 53 3.84 -9.75 -11.78
C GLU A 53 4.04 -10.39 -10.41
N PHE A 54 3.21 -10.02 -9.42
CA PHE A 54 3.21 -10.63 -8.10
C PHE A 54 1.88 -11.33 -7.84
N GLU A 55 1.95 -12.64 -7.54
CA GLU A 55 0.77 -13.43 -7.20
C GLU A 55 0.05 -12.92 -5.94
N ASN A 56 0.82 -12.42 -4.97
CA ASN A 56 0.29 -11.93 -3.71
C ASN A 56 0.36 -10.40 -3.64
N PRO A 57 -0.77 -9.71 -3.39
CA PRO A 57 -0.75 -8.28 -3.11
C PRO A 57 -0.05 -8.02 -1.78
N LEU A 58 0.32 -6.75 -1.56
CA LEU A 58 0.96 -6.28 -0.33
C LEU A 58 2.29 -7.01 -0.08
N THR A 59 3.12 -6.98 -1.12
CA THR A 59 4.48 -7.50 -1.14
C THR A 59 5.44 -6.33 -1.23
N TRP A 60 6.56 -6.33 -0.51
CA TRP A 60 7.58 -5.30 -0.71
C TRP A 60 8.53 -5.72 -1.83
N TYR A 61 9.08 -4.75 -2.55
CA TYR A 61 10.02 -4.97 -3.64
C TYR A 61 11.15 -3.94 -3.55
N GLU A 62 12.38 -4.40 -3.62
CA GLU A 62 13.57 -3.57 -3.81
C GLU A 62 13.83 -3.49 -5.31
N GLY A 63 13.79 -2.29 -5.87
CA GLY A 63 13.90 -2.10 -7.30
C GLY A 63 14.98 -1.10 -7.65
N ALA A 64 15.67 -1.33 -8.77
CA ALA A 64 16.40 -0.25 -9.42
C ALA A 64 15.41 0.87 -9.79
N SER A 65 15.86 2.13 -9.73
CA SER A 65 15.04 3.31 -9.98
C SER A 65 14.14 3.12 -11.21
N THR A 66 12.82 3.09 -11.00
CA THR A 66 11.87 3.07 -12.12
C THR A 66 12.02 4.39 -12.87
N ASP A 67 12.46 4.35 -14.12
CA ASP A 67 12.78 5.57 -14.86
C ASP A 67 11.56 6.48 -15.04
N ARG A 68 10.34 5.93 -15.05
CA ARG A 68 9.08 6.69 -15.15
C ARG A 68 7.94 6.00 -14.40
N CYS A 69 7.32 6.74 -13.49
CA CYS A 69 6.08 6.37 -12.81
C CYS A 69 5.01 7.47 -12.96
N LEU A 70 3.76 7.08 -12.75
CA LEU A 70 2.61 7.98 -12.64
C LEU A 70 2.23 8.09 -11.16
N SER A 71 2.47 9.24 -10.56
CA SER A 71 2.17 9.50 -9.16
C SER A 71 0.77 10.11 -8.97
N TYR A 72 0.07 9.61 -7.96
CA TYR A 72 -1.16 10.20 -7.40
C TYR A 72 -0.85 11.22 -6.28
N GLY A 73 0.41 11.36 -5.87
CA GLY A 73 0.84 12.22 -4.78
C GLY A 73 0.61 11.59 -3.40
N MET A 74 0.53 12.45 -2.38
CA MET A 74 0.32 12.08 -0.97
C MET A 74 -1.16 12.17 -0.53
N GLU A 75 -2.00 12.81 -1.34
CA GLU A 75 -3.40 13.13 -1.00
C GLU A 75 -4.37 11.97 -1.31
N TRP A 76 -3.83 10.76 -1.52
CA TRP A 76 -4.63 9.57 -1.69
C TRP A 76 -5.32 9.20 -0.36
N LEU A 77 -6.43 8.48 -0.44
CA LEU A 77 -7.26 8.17 0.73
C LEU A 77 -7.23 6.67 1.03
N LEU A 78 -6.96 6.34 2.28
CA LEU A 78 -7.26 5.03 2.85
C LEU A 78 -8.66 5.05 3.46
N GLU A 79 -9.56 4.23 2.91
CA GLU A 79 -10.87 3.96 3.50
C GLU A 79 -10.79 2.69 4.34
N GLU A 80 -10.81 2.84 5.65
CA GLU A 80 -10.98 1.73 6.59
C GLU A 80 -12.42 1.23 6.54
N ARG A 81 -12.61 -0.10 6.43
CA ARG A 81 -13.93 -0.74 6.47
C ARG A 81 -13.97 -1.69 7.66
N PRO A 82 -14.05 -1.15 8.90
CA PRO A 82 -13.97 -1.95 10.10
C PRO A 82 -15.06 -3.02 10.14
N GLY A 83 -14.65 -4.25 10.42
CA GLY A 83 -15.55 -5.38 10.67
C GLY A 83 -15.59 -5.77 12.16
N PRO A 84 -16.28 -6.86 12.50
CA PRO A 84 -16.39 -7.36 13.88
C PRO A 84 -15.03 -7.59 14.57
N GLU A 85 -13.96 -7.85 13.81
CA GLU A 85 -12.60 -8.02 14.32
C GLU A 85 -12.01 -6.76 14.98
N THR A 86 -12.52 -5.58 14.63
CA THR A 86 -12.10 -4.29 15.22
C THR A 86 -12.84 -3.95 16.52
N ALA A 87 -13.80 -4.79 16.94
CA ALA A 87 -14.63 -4.51 18.12
C ALA A 87 -13.78 -4.48 19.41
N PRO A 88 -13.99 -3.48 20.32
CA PRO A 88 -13.32 -3.44 21.60
C PRO A 88 -13.53 -4.72 22.41
N GLY A 89 -12.45 -5.29 22.95
CA GLY A 89 -12.49 -6.50 23.79
C GLY A 89 -12.29 -7.82 23.04
N ASN A 90 -12.19 -7.80 21.70
CA ASN A 90 -11.75 -8.98 20.97
C ASN A 90 -10.28 -9.30 21.23
N THR A 91 -9.98 -10.59 21.42
CA THR A 91 -8.61 -11.09 21.52
C THR A 91 -8.07 -11.28 20.10
N PHE A 92 -7.19 -10.38 19.68
CA PHE A 92 -6.50 -10.51 18.40
C PHE A 92 -5.68 -11.81 18.37
N GLN A 93 -5.85 -12.59 17.31
CA GLN A 93 -4.92 -13.64 16.94
C GLN A 93 -4.08 -13.15 15.75
N PRO A 94 -2.75 -13.22 15.84
CA PRO A 94 -1.88 -12.89 14.70
C PRO A 94 -2.25 -13.70 13.46
N ASP A 95 -2.85 -13.04 12.47
CA ASP A 95 -3.13 -13.63 11.16
C ASP A 95 -2.22 -12.98 10.10
N PRO A 96 -1.37 -13.76 9.39
CA PRO A 96 -0.51 -13.24 8.33
C PRO A 96 -1.25 -12.59 7.16
N LYS A 97 -2.57 -12.84 7.04
CA LYS A 97 -3.47 -12.19 6.08
C LYS A 97 -3.92 -10.80 6.52
N ILE A 98 -3.68 -10.40 7.77
CA ILE A 98 -3.93 -9.01 8.18
C ILE A 98 -2.77 -8.15 7.72
N LYS A 99 -3.10 -7.13 6.91
CA LYS A 99 -2.14 -6.24 6.27
C LYS A 99 -2.28 -4.78 6.70
N LEU A 100 -3.34 -4.44 7.44
CA LEU A 100 -3.56 -3.11 7.97
C LEU A 100 -3.84 -3.22 9.48
N LEU A 101 -3.11 -2.45 10.27
CA LEU A 101 -3.27 -2.41 11.71
C LEU A 101 -3.31 -0.96 12.21
N ILE A 102 -4.08 -0.69 13.25
CA ILE A 102 -4.09 0.58 13.97
C ILE A 102 -3.40 0.39 15.31
N ASP A 103 -2.39 1.20 15.60
CA ASP A 103 -1.62 1.08 16.83
C ASP A 103 -1.13 2.43 17.34
N SER A 104 -1.54 2.81 18.56
CA SER A 104 -0.98 3.94 19.30
C SER A 104 -0.88 5.25 18.50
N GLY A 105 -1.86 5.51 17.63
CA GLY A 105 -1.93 6.71 16.77
C GLY A 105 -1.29 6.56 15.39
N ALA A 106 -0.75 5.38 15.06
CA ALA A 106 -0.23 5.03 13.74
C ALA A 106 -1.21 4.11 12.99
N THR A 107 -1.30 4.32 11.68
CA THR A 107 -1.94 3.39 10.75
C THR A 107 -0.86 2.65 9.99
N VAL A 108 -0.76 1.34 10.21
CA VAL A 108 0.38 0.53 9.80
C VAL A 108 -0.01 -0.45 8.72
N MET A 109 0.63 -0.34 7.56
CA MET A 109 0.49 -1.31 6.48
C MET A 109 1.66 -2.29 6.51
N ARG A 110 1.36 -3.59 6.48
CA ARG A 110 2.35 -4.65 6.46
C ARG A 110 2.52 -5.22 5.06
N PHE A 111 3.74 -5.22 4.56
CA PHE A 111 4.14 -5.83 3.31
C PHE A 111 4.89 -7.14 3.56
N ALA A 112 4.45 -8.23 2.93
CA ALA A 112 5.11 -9.52 2.99
C ALA A 112 6.37 -9.53 2.09
N PRO A 113 7.35 -10.41 2.36
CA PRO A 113 8.45 -10.63 1.42
C PRO A 113 7.94 -11.21 0.10
N PRO A 114 8.65 -10.97 -1.02
CA PRO A 114 8.38 -11.68 -2.27
C PRO A 114 8.51 -13.19 -2.10
N HIS A 115 7.79 -13.95 -2.93
CA HIS A 115 7.87 -15.40 -2.92
C HIS A 115 9.33 -15.87 -3.11
N GLY A 116 9.76 -16.83 -2.28
CA GLY A 116 11.14 -17.34 -2.30
C GLY A 116 12.14 -16.55 -1.45
N PHE A 117 11.75 -15.42 -0.85
CA PHE A 117 12.59 -14.67 0.08
C PHE A 117 12.25 -14.99 1.54
N VAL A 118 13.27 -15.24 2.37
CA VAL A 118 13.14 -15.54 3.82
C VAL A 118 13.15 -14.25 4.67
N HIS A 119 13.09 -13.09 4.02
CA HIS A 119 13.16 -11.80 4.70
C HIS A 119 11.89 -11.51 5.49
N GLN A 120 11.99 -10.63 6.49
CA GLN A 120 10.86 -10.28 7.34
C GLN A 120 9.85 -9.40 6.61
N SER A 121 8.62 -9.38 7.12
CA SER A 121 7.62 -8.42 6.66
C SER A 121 8.06 -7.00 7.02
N ILE A 122 7.73 -6.04 6.18
CA ILE A 122 7.96 -4.62 6.45
C ILE A 122 6.67 -4.02 6.96
N ASN A 123 6.73 -3.42 8.16
CA ASN A 123 5.66 -2.56 8.66
C ASN A 123 5.98 -1.13 8.25
N PHE A 124 5.04 -0.49 7.57
CA PHE A 124 5.12 0.89 7.13
C PHE A 124 4.04 1.73 7.79
N ASP A 125 4.44 2.78 8.49
CA ASP A 125 3.56 3.74 9.13
C ASP A 125 3.08 4.76 8.09
N LEU A 126 1.80 4.68 7.74
CA LEU A 126 1.16 5.58 6.77
C LEU A 126 0.99 7.00 7.33
N THR A 127 1.05 7.19 8.64
CA THR A 127 0.83 8.50 9.29
C THR A 127 2.09 9.38 9.21
N ASN A 128 3.28 8.78 9.25
CA ASN A 128 4.55 9.52 9.25
C ASN A 128 5.55 9.09 8.15
N GLY A 129 5.18 8.12 7.32
CA GLY A 129 5.99 7.65 6.19
C GLY A 129 7.24 6.86 6.59
N LYS A 130 7.21 6.14 7.72
CA LYS A 130 8.38 5.38 8.23
C LYS A 130 8.21 3.88 8.11
N SER A 131 9.25 3.22 7.61
CA SER A 131 9.39 1.76 7.60
C SER A 131 10.01 1.24 8.89
N GLY A 132 9.80 -0.05 9.19
CA GLY A 132 10.50 -0.76 10.27
C GLY A 132 9.94 -0.52 11.67
N ILE A 133 8.70 -0.03 11.78
CA ILE A 133 8.06 0.19 13.07
C ILE A 133 7.70 -1.14 13.75
N GLN A 134 7.89 -1.17 15.07
CA GLN A 134 7.47 -2.29 15.90
C GLN A 134 6.04 -2.05 16.40
N LEU A 135 5.16 -3.02 16.17
CA LEU A 135 3.79 -2.98 16.66
C LEU A 135 3.75 -3.33 18.15
N SER A 136 2.88 -2.66 18.88
CA SER A 136 2.51 -2.99 20.24
C SER A 136 1.64 -4.25 20.27
N SER A 137 1.50 -4.83 21.46
CA SER A 137 0.59 -5.95 21.70
C SER A 137 -0.89 -5.58 21.61
N ARG A 138 -1.22 -4.30 21.36
CA ARG A 138 -2.59 -3.78 21.29
C ARG A 138 -2.99 -3.33 19.87
N ALA A 139 -2.16 -3.59 18.88
CA ALA A 139 -2.47 -3.24 17.49
C ALA A 139 -3.79 -3.91 17.06
N ALA A 140 -4.75 -3.09 16.62
CA ALA A 140 -6.06 -3.54 16.17
C ALA A 140 -6.03 -3.85 14.67
N PRO A 141 -6.42 -5.05 14.23
CA PRO A 141 -6.43 -5.41 12.81
C PRO A 141 -7.59 -4.72 12.08
N VAL A 142 -7.37 -4.30 10.83
CA VAL A 142 -8.44 -3.86 9.93
C VAL A 142 -8.49 -4.85 8.77
N ALA A 143 -9.48 -5.76 8.78
CA ALA A 143 -9.50 -6.86 7.82
C ALA A 143 -9.93 -6.41 6.41
N SER A 144 -10.72 -5.35 6.31
CA SER A 144 -11.22 -4.81 5.05
C SER A 144 -10.94 -3.32 4.91
N TRP A 145 -10.47 -2.91 3.74
CA TRP A 145 -10.15 -1.51 3.45
C TRP A 145 -10.02 -1.28 1.95
N ALA A 146 -9.91 -0.02 1.54
CA ALA A 146 -9.71 0.36 0.15
C ALA A 146 -8.80 1.59 0.01
N ILE A 147 -8.08 1.68 -1.11
CA ILE A 147 -7.30 2.86 -1.48
C ILE A 147 -7.99 3.59 -2.63
N TRP A 148 -8.10 4.90 -2.49
CA TRP A 148 -8.65 5.80 -3.48
C TRP A 148 -7.60 6.82 -3.90
N ALA A 149 -7.67 7.27 -5.16
CA ALA A 149 -6.75 8.28 -5.67
C ALA A 149 -6.84 9.61 -4.91
N SER A 150 -8.01 9.95 -4.36
CA SER A 150 -8.25 11.14 -3.55
C SER A 150 -9.58 11.06 -2.80
N LEU A 151 -9.83 11.99 -1.89
CA LEU A 151 -11.12 12.16 -1.21
C LEU A 151 -12.27 12.46 -2.19
N ASP A 152 -12.01 13.22 -3.24
CA ASP A 152 -13.02 13.57 -4.25
C ASP A 152 -13.45 12.34 -5.05
N GLN A 153 -12.50 11.45 -5.36
CA GLN A 153 -12.79 10.17 -6.00
C GLN A 153 -13.62 9.28 -5.07
N TYR A 154 -13.28 9.19 -3.79
CA TYR A 154 -14.08 8.44 -2.82
C TYR A 154 -15.55 8.91 -2.75
N LYS A 155 -15.78 10.22 -2.77
CA LYS A 155 -17.13 10.80 -2.72
C LYS A 155 -17.91 10.71 -4.03
N SER A 156 -17.24 10.37 -5.13
CA SER A 156 -17.87 10.34 -6.45
C SER A 156 -18.66 9.04 -6.66
N PRO A 157 -19.95 9.11 -7.04
CA PRO A 157 -20.80 7.92 -7.24
C PRO A 157 -20.40 7.08 -8.48
N ARG A 158 -19.47 7.58 -9.31
CA ARG A 158 -19.01 6.90 -10.53
C ARG A 158 -17.57 6.37 -10.42
N ALA A 159 -16.90 6.64 -9.31
CA ALA A 159 -15.52 6.25 -9.11
C ALA A 159 -15.40 4.85 -8.52
N ASN A 160 -14.28 4.20 -8.81
CA ASN A 160 -13.89 2.94 -8.19
C ASN A 160 -12.61 3.15 -7.38
N ALA A 161 -12.49 2.40 -6.29
CA ALA A 161 -11.25 2.31 -5.55
C ALA A 161 -10.12 1.81 -6.45
N LEU A 162 -8.91 2.34 -6.27
CA LEU A 162 -7.71 1.87 -6.96
C LEU A 162 -7.31 0.46 -6.50
N PHE A 163 -7.61 0.13 -5.24
CA PHE A 163 -7.36 -1.16 -4.63
C PHE A 163 -8.39 -1.44 -3.52
N LYS A 164 -8.74 -2.71 -3.32
CA LYS A 164 -9.61 -3.18 -2.23
C LYS A 164 -8.95 -4.39 -1.58
N TYR A 165 -9.01 -4.46 -0.25
CA TYR A 165 -8.53 -5.58 0.54
C TYR A 165 -9.68 -6.20 1.35
N PRO A 166 -9.74 -7.55 1.48
CA PRO A 166 -8.98 -8.52 0.68
C PRO A 166 -9.30 -8.36 -0.83
N PRO A 167 -8.35 -8.72 -1.72
CA PRO A 167 -8.65 -8.71 -3.16
C PRO A 167 -9.84 -9.64 -3.42
N ALA A 168 -10.65 -9.31 -4.43
CA ALA A 168 -11.70 -10.24 -4.87
C ALA A 168 -11.05 -11.58 -5.24
N ALA A 169 -11.68 -12.69 -4.84
CA ALA A 169 -11.23 -14.00 -5.28
C ALA A 169 -11.28 -14.03 -6.81
N THR A 170 -10.15 -14.29 -7.44
CA THR A 170 -10.11 -14.65 -8.87
C THR A 170 -10.77 -16.03 -8.98
N GLU A 171 -11.95 -16.08 -9.61
CA GLU A 171 -12.62 -17.33 -10.02
C GLU A 171 -11.82 -18.09 -11.08
#